data_AF-A0A6N9EQ46-F1
#
_entry.id   AF-A0A6N9EQ46-F1
#
_cell.length_a   1.000
_cell.length_b   1.000
_cell.length_c   1.000
_cell.angle_alpha   90.00
_cell.angle_beta   90.00
_cell.angle_gamma   90.00
#
_symmetry.space_group_name_H-M   'P 1'
#
loop_
_entity.id
_entity.type
_entity.pdbx_description
1 polymer ?
#
loop_
_entity_poly.entity_id
_entity_poly.type
_entity_poly.pdbx_seq_one_letter_code
_entity_poly.pdbx_strand_id
1 'polypeptide(L)'
;MVGHRGGDLRHQERCFSRVLHWIPSSFKFSQLGLASILKQSRLIVPPNQRNYSWTKEEVTTLLQDFARSIGSEDTPYFVGTIVTIRKGNDVLEVVDGQQRLATTAIRSLHT
;
A
#
# COMPACT_ATOMS: atom_id res chain seq x y z
N MET A 1 -17.87 10.79 -28.07
CA MET A 1 -17.81 11.79 -26.98
C MET A 1 -17.31 11.08 -25.74
N VAL A 2 -16.02 11.22 -25.44
CA VAL A 2 -15.36 10.53 -24.31
C VAL A 2 -15.55 11.39 -23.06
N GLY A 3 -16.33 10.90 -22.10
CA GLY A 3 -16.53 11.54 -20.81
C GLY A 3 -15.35 11.28 -19.89
N HIS A 4 -14.50 12.29 -19.70
CA HIS A 4 -13.53 12.36 -18.63
C HIS A 4 -14.26 12.35 -17.27
N ARG A 5 -14.07 11.31 -16.47
CA ARG A 5 -14.35 11.34 -15.03
C ARG A 5 -13.01 11.39 -14.28
N GLY A 6 -12.47 12.60 -14.17
CA GLY A 6 -11.46 12.90 -13.16
C GLY A 6 -12.11 12.76 -11.79
N GLY A 7 -11.61 11.83 -10.98
CA GLY A 7 -12.01 11.69 -9.59
C GLY A 7 -11.65 12.96 -8.83
N ASP A 8 -12.65 13.66 -8.32
CA ASP A 8 -12.51 14.86 -7.50
C ASP A 8 -11.85 14.48 -6.16
N LEU A 9 -10.55 14.78 -6.05
CA LEU A 9 -9.74 14.59 -4.85
C LEU A 9 -10.37 15.25 -3.60
N ARG A 10 -11.23 16.26 -3.79
CA ARG A 10 -11.91 16.97 -2.69
C ARG A 10 -13.05 16.16 -2.05
N HIS A 11 -13.53 15.09 -2.69
CA HIS A 11 -14.52 14.21 -2.09
C HIS A 11 -13.90 13.20 -1.12
N GLN A 12 -12.64 12.79 -1.36
CA GLN A 12 -11.91 11.96 -0.39
C GLN A 12 -11.54 12.74 0.88
N GLU A 13 -11.21 14.03 0.76
CA GLU A 13 -10.84 14.87 1.91
C GLU A 13 -12.01 15.11 2.90
N ARG A 14 -13.25 15.17 2.42
CA ARG A 14 -14.43 15.43 3.28
C ARG A 14 -14.83 14.25 4.17
N CYS A 15 -14.56 13.00 3.75
CA CYS A 15 -14.72 11.84 4.63
C CYS A 15 -13.60 11.79 5.69
N PHE A 16 -12.41 12.25 5.34
CA PHE A 16 -11.25 12.29 6.24
C PHE A 16 -11.41 13.31 7.37
N SER A 17 -11.95 14.51 7.07
CA SER A 17 -12.11 15.60 8.03
C SER A 17 -13.07 15.26 9.20
N ARG A 18 -14.06 14.38 8.98
CA ARG A 18 -15.04 13.99 10.00
C ARG A 18 -14.54 12.92 10.97
N VAL A 19 -13.46 12.22 10.60
CA VAL A 19 -12.84 11.15 11.39
C VAL A 19 -11.68 11.69 12.24
N LEU A 20 -11.08 12.84 11.86
CA LEU A 20 -9.88 13.40 12.50
C LEU A 20 -10.03 13.64 14.02
N HIS A 21 -11.21 13.98 14.52
CA HIS A 21 -11.47 14.18 15.95
C HIS A 21 -11.35 12.89 16.79
N TRP A 22 -11.45 11.70 16.16
CA TRP A 22 -11.31 10.40 16.83
C TRP A 22 -9.95 9.73 16.56
N ILE A 23 -9.03 10.41 15.85
CA ILE A 23 -7.69 9.88 15.59
C ILE A 23 -6.78 10.28 16.76
N PRO A 24 -6.31 9.34 17.59
CA PRO A 24 -5.36 9.65 18.66
C PRO A 24 -4.06 10.21 18.08
N SER A 25 -3.40 11.08 18.86
CA SER A 25 -2.36 12.07 18.51
C SER A 25 -1.06 11.57 17.85
N SER A 26 -1.00 10.33 17.38
CA SER A 26 0.25 9.66 17.02
C SER A 26 0.22 8.89 15.68
N PHE A 27 -0.59 9.32 14.71
CA PHE A 27 -0.48 8.78 13.35
C PHE A 27 0.76 9.35 12.66
N LYS A 28 1.67 8.48 12.22
CA LYS A 28 2.89 8.87 11.50
C LYS A 28 2.73 8.52 10.02
N PHE A 29 3.02 9.47 9.14
CA PHE A 29 3.09 9.23 7.71
C PHE A 29 4.54 9.27 7.25
N SER A 30 4.95 8.29 6.46
CA SER A 30 6.29 8.21 5.90
C SER A 30 6.23 7.64 4.49
N GLN A 31 6.89 8.32 3.55
CA GLN A 31 7.11 7.78 2.22
C GLN A 31 8.35 6.89 2.25
N LEU A 32 8.16 5.58 2.12
CA LEU A 32 9.22 4.59 2.17
C LEU A 32 9.17 3.70 0.92
N GLY A 33 10.35 3.25 0.47
CA GLY A 33 10.43 2.22 -0.55
C GLY A 33 9.96 0.86 0.00
N LEU A 34 9.33 0.06 -0.85
CA LEU A 34 8.86 -1.29 -0.49
C LEU A 34 9.99 -2.16 0.07
N ALA A 35 11.17 -2.08 -0.54
CA ALA A 35 12.35 -2.81 -0.07
C ALA A 35 12.75 -2.44 1.36
N SER A 36 12.63 -1.16 1.74
CA SER A 36 12.95 -0.70 3.10
C SER A 36 12.01 -1.33 4.12
N ILE A 37 10.70 -1.32 3.86
CA ILE A 37 9.70 -1.91 4.76
C ILE A 37 9.89 -3.42 4.88
N LEU A 38 10.12 -4.11 3.76
CA LEU A 38 10.29 -5.57 3.73
C LEU A 38 11.59 -6.04 4.40
N LYS A 39 12.66 -5.23 4.37
CA LYS A 39 13.96 -5.58 4.98
C LYS A 39 14.08 -5.17 6.45
N GLN A 40 13.50 -4.03 6.83
CA GLN A 40 13.73 -3.40 8.13
C GLN A 40 12.67 -3.77 9.17
N SER A 41 11.57 -4.40 8.78
CA SER A 41 10.44 -4.65 9.68
C SER A 41 9.87 -6.05 9.52
N ARG A 42 9.42 -6.62 10.64
CA ARG A 42 8.65 -7.86 10.64
C ARG A 42 7.17 -7.53 10.45
N LEU A 43 6.64 -7.86 9.28
CA LEU A 43 5.22 -7.65 8.97
C LEU A 43 4.39 -8.80 9.51
N ILE A 44 3.30 -8.49 10.21
CA ILE A 44 2.31 -9.46 10.71
C ILE A 44 0.94 -9.11 10.13
N VAL A 45 0.22 -10.12 9.64
CA VAL A 45 -1.17 -9.97 9.21
C VAL A 45 -2.07 -10.47 10.35
N PRO A 46 -3.03 -9.67 10.86
CA PRO A 46 -3.92 -10.09 11.93
C PRO A 46 -4.88 -11.20 11.48
N PRO A 47 -5.36 -12.06 12.40
CA PRO A 47 -6.13 -13.27 12.06
C PRO A 47 -7.49 -12.99 11.40
N ASN A 48 -8.08 -11.81 11.65
CA ASN A 48 -9.39 -11.42 11.10
C ASN A 48 -9.31 -10.81 9.69
N GLN A 49 -8.18 -10.96 9.01
CA GLN A 49 -8.00 -10.47 7.64
C GLN A 49 -8.41 -11.50 6.60
N ARG A 50 -8.85 -11.00 5.45
CA ARG A 50 -9.30 -11.85 4.34
C ARG A 50 -8.10 -12.60 3.76
N ASN A 51 -8.36 -13.79 3.22
CA ASN A 51 -7.35 -14.53 2.48
C ASN A 51 -6.86 -13.75 1.26
N TYR A 52 -5.69 -14.14 0.75
CA TYR A 52 -5.23 -13.65 -0.54
C TYR A 52 -6.23 -14.03 -1.64
N SER A 53 -6.72 -13.05 -2.37
CA SER A 53 -7.85 -13.16 -3.30
C SER A 53 -7.62 -12.38 -4.59
N TRP A 54 -6.42 -11.82 -4.77
CA TRP A 54 -6.11 -11.07 -5.97
C TRP A 54 -6.06 -12.00 -7.17
N THR A 55 -6.73 -11.59 -8.25
CA THR A 55 -6.75 -12.34 -9.50
C THR A 55 -5.46 -12.12 -10.28
N LYS A 56 -5.29 -12.92 -11.34
CA LYS A 56 -4.15 -12.77 -12.24
C LYS A 56 -4.09 -11.37 -12.86
N GLU A 57 -5.23 -10.77 -13.15
CA GLU A 57 -5.35 -9.43 -13.75
C GLU A 57 -4.83 -8.35 -12.79
N GLU A 58 -5.22 -8.41 -11.51
CA GLU A 58 -4.75 -7.46 -10.48
C GLU A 58 -3.24 -7.59 -10.25
N VAL A 59 -2.75 -8.83 -10.16
CA VAL A 59 -1.32 -9.12 -10.04
C VAL A 59 -0.55 -8.61 -11.26
N THR A 60 -1.06 -8.89 -12.46
CA THR A 60 -0.41 -8.47 -13.71
C THR A 60 -0.33 -6.96 -13.80
N THR A 61 -1.40 -6.25 -13.41
CA THR A 61 -1.43 -4.79 -13.39
C THR A 61 -0.34 -4.24 -12.48
N LEU A 62 -0.24 -4.73 -11.24
CA LEU A 62 0.80 -4.31 -10.30
C LEU A 62 2.21 -4.54 -10.86
N LEU A 63 2.46 -5.72 -11.44
CA LEU A 63 3.77 -6.07 -11.98
C LEU A 63 4.13 -5.24 -13.23
N GLN A 64 3.15 -4.95 -14.08
CA GLN A 64 3.35 -4.08 -15.25
C GLN A 64 3.68 -2.65 -14.84
N ASP A 65 3.02 -2.14 -13.80
CA ASP A 65 3.33 -0.83 -13.26
C ASP A 65 4.75 -0.76 -12.67
N PHE A 66 5.18 -1.80 -11.94
CA PHE A 66 6.58 -1.91 -11.51
C PHE A 66 7.54 -1.93 -12.70
N ALA A 67 7.28 -2.78 -13.71
CA ALA A 67 8.14 -2.88 -14.89
C ALA A 67 8.25 -1.54 -15.63
N ARG A 68 7.14 -0.81 -15.76
CA ARG A 68 7.12 0.54 -16.35
C ARG A 68 8.02 1.50 -15.57
N SER A 69 7.90 1.50 -14.24
CA SER A 69 8.69 2.39 -13.38
C SER A 69 10.20 2.09 -13.35
N ILE A 70 10.59 0.85 -13.62
CA ILE A 70 12.01 0.47 -13.73
C ILE A 70 12.58 0.92 -15.08
N GLY A 71 11.77 0.86 -16.15
CA GLY A 71 12.17 1.23 -17.50
C GLY A 71 12.12 2.73 -17.82
N SER A 72 11.41 3.52 -17.00
CA SER A 72 11.32 4.98 -17.13
C SER A 72 12.05 5.67 -15.98
N GLU A 73 13.13 6.40 -16.25
CA GLU A 73 13.95 7.06 -15.21
C GLU A 73 13.20 8.19 -14.48
N ASP A 74 12.09 8.69 -15.03
CA ASP A 74 11.51 9.97 -14.60
C ASP A 74 10.31 9.89 -13.65
N THR A 75 9.78 8.69 -13.28
CA THR A 75 8.61 8.66 -12.38
C THR A 75 8.61 7.48 -11.41
N PRO A 76 8.78 7.73 -10.09
CA PRO A 76 8.63 6.69 -9.08
C PRO A 76 7.19 6.18 -9.06
N TYR A 77 7.01 4.85 -9.08
CA TYR A 77 5.68 4.26 -8.96
C TYR A 77 5.16 4.29 -7.53
N PHE A 78 3.95 4.79 -7.37
CA PHE A 78 3.23 4.78 -6.11
C PHE A 78 2.33 3.54 -6.01
N VAL A 79 2.79 2.53 -5.26
CA VAL A 79 2.03 1.30 -4.95
C VAL A 79 0.77 1.54 -4.10
N GLY A 80 0.58 2.77 -3.64
CA GLY A 80 -0.50 3.16 -2.75
C GLY A 80 -0.13 3.07 -1.26
N THR A 81 -1.04 3.55 -0.42
CA THR A 81 -0.84 3.60 1.03
C THR A 81 -0.90 2.20 1.63
N ILE A 82 0.02 1.93 2.55
CA ILE A 82 0.03 0.78 3.45
C ILE A 82 -0.23 1.30 4.86
N VAL A 83 -1.19 0.73 5.57
CA VAL A 83 -1.54 1.14 6.94
C VAL A 83 -1.07 0.07 7.90
N THR A 84 -0.26 0.46 8.87
CA THR A 84 0.30 -0.45 9.88
C THR A 84 0.15 0.07 11.30
N ILE A 85 0.02 -0.83 12.25
CA ILE A 85 0.12 -0.55 13.69
C ILE A 85 1.48 -1.07 14.19
N ARG A 86 2.26 -0.19 14.82
CA ARG A 86 3.54 -0.60 15.44
C ARG A 86 3.25 -1.34 16.75
N LYS A 87 3.73 -2.58 16.87
CA LYS A 87 3.57 -3.42 18.09
C LYS A 87 4.81 -3.46 18.99
N GLY A 88 5.94 -2.88 18.55
CA GLY A 88 7.24 -2.92 19.23
C GLY A 88 8.25 -3.82 18.50
N ASN A 89 9.54 -3.74 18.86
CA ASN A 89 10.62 -4.58 18.29
C ASN A 89 10.61 -4.69 16.75
N ASP A 90 10.36 -3.57 16.07
CA ASP A 90 10.25 -3.45 14.60
C ASP A 90 9.20 -4.37 13.96
N VAL A 91 8.20 -4.75 14.75
CA VAL A 91 7.00 -5.44 14.29
C VAL A 91 5.94 -4.43 13.87
N LEU A 92 5.45 -4.60 12.64
CA LEU A 92 4.36 -3.83 12.06
C LEU A 92 3.19 -4.77 11.74
N GLU A 93 2.05 -4.54 12.37
CA GLU A 93 0.80 -5.25 12.05
C GLU A 93 0.11 -4.54 10.89
N VAL A 94 -0.11 -5.24 9.78
CA VAL A 94 -0.70 -4.70 8.55
C VAL A 94 -2.22 -4.66 8.69
N VAL A 95 -2.78 -3.45 8.61
CA VAL A 95 -4.23 -3.21 8.72
C VAL A 95 -4.87 -3.04 7.34
N ASP A 96 -4.15 -2.42 6.41
CA ASP A 96 -4.56 -2.24 5.01
C ASP A 96 -3.36 -2.34 4.06
N GLY A 97 -3.62 -2.70 2.80
CA GLY A 97 -2.61 -2.91 1.77
C GLY A 97 -2.00 -4.31 1.76
N GLN A 98 -2.63 -5.27 2.46
CA GLN A 98 -2.14 -6.65 2.59
C GLN A 98 -1.83 -7.35 1.25
N GLN A 99 -2.70 -7.23 0.24
CA GLN A 99 -2.53 -7.98 -1.01
C GLN A 99 -1.35 -7.42 -1.80
N ARG A 100 -1.26 -6.08 -1.89
CA ARG A 100 -0.13 -5.37 -2.52
C ARG A 100 1.20 -5.76 -1.89
N LEU A 101 1.27 -5.78 -0.56
CA LEU A 101 2.46 -6.24 0.17
C LEU A 101 2.76 -7.72 -0.10
N ALA A 102 1.76 -8.59 -0.02
CA ALA A 102 1.93 -10.02 -0.23
C ALA A 102 2.42 -10.34 -1.65
N THR A 103 1.82 -9.76 -2.68
CA THR A 103 2.23 -9.94 -4.09
C THR A 103 3.67 -9.46 -4.29
N THR A 104 4.02 -8.30 -3.73
CA THR A 104 5.38 -7.76 -3.81
C THR A 104 6.39 -8.68 -3.10
N ALA A 105 6.05 -9.17 -1.90
CA ALA A 105 6.92 -10.05 -1.13
C ALA A 105 7.16 -11.38 -1.84
N ILE A 106 6.11 -12.02 -2.37
CA ILE A 106 6.23 -13.26 -3.14
C ILE A 106 7.13 -13.05 -4.35
N ARG A 107 6.94 -11.95 -5.10
CA ARG A 107 7.77 -11.63 -6.26
C ARG A 107 9.23 -11.37 -5.87
N SER A 108 9.49 -10.76 -4.72
CA SER A 108 10.83 -10.40 -4.24
C SER A 108 11.64 -11.61 -3.74
N LEU A 109 11.01 -12.74 -3.41
CA LEU A 109 11.69 -13.94 -2.90
C LEU A 109 12.29 -14.83 -4.01
N HIS A 110 12.09 -14.49 -5.28
CA HIS A 110 12.53 -15.28 -6.43
C HIS A 110 13.47 -14.49 -7.37
N THR A 111 14.37 -13.68 -6.83
CA THR A 111 15.40 -12.93 -7.57
C THR A 111 16.67 -12.90 -6.77
#